data_AF-A0A1I6PIK2-F1
#
_entry.id   AF-A0A1I6PIK2-F1
#
_cell.length_a   1.000
_cell.length_b   1.000
_cell.length_c   1.000
_cell.angle_alpha   90.00
_cell.angle_beta   90.00
_cell.angle_gamma   90.00
#
_symmetry.space_group_name_H-M   'P 1'
#
loop_
_entity.id
_entity.type
_entity.pdbx_description
1 polymer ?
#
loop_
_entity_poly.entity_id
_entity_poly.type
_entity_poly.pdbx_seq_one_letter_code
_entity_poly.pdbx_strand_id
1 'polypeptide(L)'
;MTNMINAIISFGVKLFLIIGIIFGAHILILSFIQTPLFGNRIILAYLVNFLLAMVIYIALYKLKKKYLDILGFIFMGGSLLKFVAYFIFFYPFYKEDGTINSFEATAFLVPYAGCLFFETFYLIKLLNK
;
A
#
# COMPACT_ATOMS: atom_id res chain seq x y z
N MET A 1 -5.85 -24.97 8.30
CA MET A 1 -4.99 -23.78 8.48
C MET A 1 -3.96 -23.61 7.36
N THR A 2 -3.42 -24.70 6.80
CA THR A 2 -2.41 -24.72 5.73
C THR A 2 -2.80 -23.87 4.50
N ASN A 3 -4.05 -23.93 4.03
CA ASN A 3 -4.50 -23.16 2.87
C ASN A 3 -4.54 -21.64 3.09
N MET A 4 -4.75 -21.18 4.34
CA MET A 4 -4.77 -19.75 4.66
C MET A 4 -3.36 -19.18 4.68
N ILE A 5 -2.43 -19.88 5.33
CA ILE A 5 -1.02 -19.47 5.41
C ILE A 5 -0.43 -19.38 4.00
N ASN A 6 -0.68 -20.38 3.16
CA ASN A 6 -0.20 -20.40 1.78
C ASN A 6 -0.75 -19.22 0.95
N ALA A 7 -2.02 -18.84 1.16
CA ALA A 7 -2.61 -17.69 0.48
C ALA A 7 -1.99 -16.37 0.93
N ILE A 8 -1.78 -16.19 2.24
CA ILE A 8 -1.14 -14.98 2.81
C ILE A 8 0.31 -14.86 2.33
N ILE A 9 1.09 -15.96 2.36
CA ILE A 9 2.46 -15.96 1.86
C ILE A 9 2.49 -15.66 0.36
N SER A 10 1.63 -16.31 -0.43
CA SER A 10 1.57 -16.06 -1.88
C SER A 10 1.23 -14.61 -2.20
N PHE A 11 0.27 -14.02 -1.47
CA PHE A 11 -0.05 -12.60 -1.59
C PHE A 11 1.14 -11.72 -1.22
N GLY A 12 1.76 -11.95 -0.07
CA GLY A 12 2.88 -11.16 0.42
C GLY A 12 4.10 -11.18 -0.50
N VAL A 13 4.47 -12.35 -1.03
CA VAL A 13 5.57 -12.47 -2.01
C VAL A 13 5.26 -11.69 -3.27
N LYS A 14 4.04 -11.81 -3.82
CA LYS A 14 3.69 -11.09 -5.05
C LYS A 14 3.55 -9.59 -4.83
N LEU A 15 3.04 -9.17 -3.66
CA LEU A 15 2.98 -7.78 -3.25
C LEU A 15 4.42 -7.21 -3.12
N PHE A 16 5.33 -7.96 -2.51
CA PHE A 16 6.72 -7.55 -2.37
C PHE A 16 7.38 -7.38 -3.74
N LEU A 17 7.17 -8.31 -4.67
CA LEU A 17 7.70 -8.23 -6.03
C LEU A 17 7.15 -7.01 -6.79
N ILE A 18 5.82 -6.80 -6.80
CA ILE A 18 5.23 -5.68 -7.54
C ILE A 18 5.62 -4.33 -6.94
N ILE A 19 5.66 -4.22 -5.61
CA ILE A 19 6.08 -3.00 -4.92
C ILE A 19 7.58 -2.76 -5.11
N GLY A 20 8.40 -3.80 -5.16
CA GLY A 20 9.82 -3.70 -5.51
C GLY A 20 10.04 -3.16 -6.93
N ILE A 21 9.24 -3.62 -7.90
CA ILE A 21 9.28 -3.09 -9.28
C ILE A 21 8.85 -1.62 -9.30
N ILE A 22 7.75 -1.27 -8.63
CA ILE A 22 7.27 0.12 -8.55
C ILE A 22 8.29 1.02 -7.84
N PHE A 23 8.96 0.53 -6.80
CA PHE A 23 10.03 1.25 -6.11
C PHE A 23 11.21 1.49 -7.04
N GLY A 24 11.69 0.45 -7.72
CA GLY A 24 12.78 0.57 -8.69
C GLY A 24 12.47 1.59 -9.79
N ALA A 25 11.27 1.54 -10.37
CA ALA A 25 10.82 2.52 -11.35
C ALA A 25 10.79 3.95 -10.79
N HIS A 26 10.29 4.13 -9.56
CA HIS A 26 10.23 5.43 -8.90
C HIS A 26 11.64 6.01 -8.67
N ILE A 27 12.58 5.21 -8.17
CA ILE A 27 13.97 5.61 -7.97
C ILE A 27 14.66 5.94 -9.31
N LEU A 28 14.42 5.14 -10.35
CA LEU A 28 14.96 5.42 -11.69
C LEU A 28 14.46 6.76 -12.23
N ILE A 29 13.17 7.05 -12.09
CA ILE A 29 12.60 8.35 -12.50
C ILE A 29 13.25 9.50 -11.73
N LEU A 30 13.39 9.38 -10.39
CA LEU A 30 14.04 10.40 -9.56
C LEU A 30 15.50 10.65 -9.98
N SER A 31 16.20 9.59 -10.40
CA SER A 31 17.56 9.67 -10.94
C SER A 31 17.63 10.45 -12.26
N PHE A 32 16.72 10.17 -13.20
CA PHE A 32 16.68 10.87 -14.49
C PHE A 32 16.40 12.37 -14.35
N ILE A 33 15.59 12.77 -13.37
CA ILE A 33 15.27 14.18 -13.10
C ILE A 33 16.21 14.84 -12.07
N GLN A 34 17.29 14.15 -11.68
CA GLN A 34 18.35 14.65 -10.78
C GLN A 34 17.84 15.13 -9.42
N THR A 35 16.84 14.42 -8.88
CA THR A 35 16.28 14.68 -7.55
C THR A 35 16.82 13.69 -6.50
N PRO A 36 16.77 14.01 -5.19
CA PRO A 36 17.23 13.10 -4.15
C PRO A 36 16.51 11.75 -4.18
N LEU A 37 17.24 10.67 -4.47
CA LEU A 37 16.68 9.32 -4.67
C LEU A 37 15.89 8.79 -3.46
N PHE A 38 16.40 9.05 -2.25
CA PHE A 38 15.81 8.58 -1.00
C PHE A 38 15.22 9.73 -0.16
N GLY A 39 14.90 10.85 -0.81
CA GLY A 39 14.22 11.98 -0.19
C GLY A 39 12.77 11.66 0.20
N ASN A 40 12.11 12.63 0.83
CA ASN A 40 10.66 12.62 1.10
C ASN A 40 10.16 11.35 1.79
N ARG A 41 10.99 10.73 2.64
CA ARG A 41 10.66 9.49 3.37
C ARG A 41 10.15 8.36 2.46
N ILE A 42 10.60 8.30 1.21
CA ILE A 42 10.12 7.33 0.22
C ILE A 42 10.23 5.88 0.71
N ILE A 43 11.34 5.50 1.35
CA ILE A 43 11.52 4.14 1.89
C ILE A 43 10.43 3.83 2.94
N LEU A 44 10.17 4.77 3.85
CA LEU A 44 9.15 4.62 4.88
C LEU A 44 7.75 4.53 4.26
N ALA A 45 7.46 5.32 3.22
CA ALA A 45 6.20 5.27 2.49
C ALA A 45 5.92 3.89 1.89
N TYR A 46 6.92 3.27 1.27
CA TYR A 46 6.79 1.92 0.71
C TYR A 46 6.62 0.86 1.80
N LEU A 47 7.39 0.95 2.89
CA LEU A 47 7.28 0.02 4.02
C LEU A 47 5.90 0.10 4.70
N VAL A 48 5.43 1.30 5.02
CA VAL A 48 4.12 1.51 5.68
C VAL A 48 2.99 1.00 4.79
N ASN A 49 3.01 1.33 3.49
CA ASN A 49 1.96 0.87 2.57
C ASN A 49 2.00 -0.66 2.35
N PHE A 50 3.19 -1.26 2.30
CA PHE A 50 3.33 -2.72 2.22
C PHE A 50 2.76 -3.41 3.47
N LEU A 51 3.12 -2.95 4.67
CA LEU A 51 2.66 -3.53 5.92
C LEU A 51 1.14 -3.39 6.09
N LEU A 52 0.59 -2.21 5.79
CA LEU A 52 -0.85 -2.00 5.88
C LEU A 52 -1.63 -2.84 4.87
N ALA A 53 -1.11 -2.97 3.64
CA ALA A 53 -1.71 -3.86 2.64
C ALA A 53 -1.70 -5.33 3.08
N MET A 54 -0.61 -5.80 3.71
CA MET A 54 -0.55 -7.12 4.32
C MET A 54 -1.61 -7.30 5.42
N VAL A 55 -1.72 -6.33 6.34
CA VAL A 55 -2.70 -6.37 7.44
C VAL A 55 -4.13 -6.43 6.89
N ILE A 56 -4.46 -5.61 5.89
CA ILE A 56 -5.78 -5.57 5.27
C ILE A 56 -6.07 -6.89 4.55
N TYR A 57 -5.14 -7.40 3.74
CA TYR A 57 -5.36 -8.67 3.07
C TYR A 57 -5.58 -9.82 4.05
N ILE A 58 -4.82 -9.88 5.14
CA ILE A 58 -5.01 -10.87 6.21
C ILE A 58 -6.41 -10.73 6.82
N ALA A 59 -6.85 -9.50 7.11
CA ALA A 59 -8.19 -9.23 7.63
C ALA A 59 -9.27 -9.70 6.64
N LEU A 60 -9.17 -9.33 5.37
CA LEU A 60 -10.11 -9.74 4.32
C LEU A 60 -10.17 -11.25 4.18
N TYR A 61 -9.02 -11.92 4.14
CA TYR A 61 -8.98 -13.37 4.00
C TYR A 61 -9.62 -14.10 5.18
N LYS A 62 -9.48 -13.58 6.40
CA LYS A 62 -10.13 -14.13 7.60
C LYS A 62 -11.63 -13.87 7.60
N LEU A 63 -12.04 -12.64 7.28
CA LEU A 63 -13.42 -12.17 7.40
C LEU A 63 -14.33 -12.65 6.26
N LYS A 64 -13.78 -12.97 5.08
CA LYS A 64 -14.56 -13.48 3.93
C LYS A 64 -15.46 -14.68 4.25
N LYS A 65 -15.06 -15.51 5.23
CA LYS A 65 -15.83 -16.71 5.61
C LYS A 65 -17.18 -16.38 6.26
N LYS A 66 -17.26 -15.23 6.94
CA LYS A 66 -18.43 -14.84 7.75
C LYS A 66 -19.12 -13.57 7.23
N TYR A 67 -18.39 -12.72 6.53
CA TYR A 67 -18.80 -11.36 6.17
C TYR A 67 -18.55 -11.05 4.69
N LEU A 68 -18.81 -12.03 3.81
CA LEU A 68 -18.55 -11.90 2.36
C LEU A 68 -19.30 -10.69 1.77
N ASP A 69 -20.57 -10.50 2.14
CA ASP A 69 -21.45 -9.44 1.62
C ASP A 69 -20.96 -8.02 1.94
N ILE A 70 -20.18 -7.86 3.02
CA ILE A 70 -19.62 -6.56 3.44
C ILE A 70 -18.11 -6.47 3.24
N LEU A 71 -17.50 -7.46 2.59
CA LEU A 71 -16.04 -7.54 2.45
C LEU A 71 -15.47 -6.34 1.68
N GLY A 72 -16.24 -5.81 0.73
CA GLY A 72 -15.91 -4.55 0.04
C GLY A 72 -15.85 -3.36 1.01
N PHE A 73 -16.79 -3.23 1.94
CA PHE A 73 -16.77 -2.16 2.95
C PHE A 73 -15.59 -2.29 3.91
N ILE A 74 -15.24 -3.53 4.31
CA ILE A 74 -14.05 -3.79 5.14
C ILE A 74 -12.79 -3.33 4.40
N PHE A 75 -12.68 -3.62 3.10
CA PHE A 75 -11.55 -3.17 2.28
C PHE A 75 -11.49 -1.64 2.15
N MET A 76 -12.63 -0.99 1.91
CA MET A 76 -12.72 0.47 1.83
C MET A 76 -12.29 1.12 3.14
N GLY A 77 -12.81 0.66 4.28
CA GLY A 77 -12.42 1.15 5.61
C GLY A 77 -10.94 0.93 5.91
N GLY A 78 -10.40 -0.25 5.58
CA GLY A 78 -8.97 -0.53 5.72
C GLY A 78 -8.09 0.38 4.85
N SER A 79 -8.51 0.66 3.61
CA SER A 79 -7.78 1.58 2.72
C SER A 79 -7.89 3.03 3.20
N LEU A 80 -8.99 3.42 3.83
CA LEU A 80 -9.12 4.72 4.48
C LEU A 80 -8.18 4.82 5.69
N LEU A 81 -7.97 3.74 6.44
CA LEU A 81 -6.97 3.70 7.51
C LEU A 81 -5.53 3.90 7.00
N LYS A 82 -5.18 3.38 5.81
CA LYS A 82 -3.91 3.74 5.14
C LYS A 82 -3.79 5.23 4.89
N PHE A 83 -4.89 5.85 4.46
CA PHE A 83 -4.93 7.28 4.27
C PHE A 83 -4.84 8.04 5.61
N VAL A 84 -5.34 7.49 6.72
CA VAL A 84 -5.09 8.07 8.06
C VAL A 84 -3.61 7.97 8.44
N ALA A 85 -2.92 6.87 8.10
CA ALA A 85 -1.50 6.71 8.35
C ALA A 85 -0.66 7.80 7.66
N TYR A 86 -1.11 8.33 6.52
CA TYR A 86 -0.52 9.53 5.90
C TYR A 86 -0.47 10.72 6.87
N PHE A 87 -1.61 11.05 7.48
CA PHE A 87 -1.72 12.20 8.38
C PHE A 87 -0.86 12.07 9.65
N ILE A 88 -0.59 10.83 10.07
CA ILE A 88 0.20 10.57 11.28
C ILE A 88 1.70 10.58 10.96
N PHE A 89 2.13 9.89 9.91
CA PHE A 89 3.56 9.62 9.68
C PHE A 89 4.21 10.55 8.64
N PHE A 90 3.44 11.18 7.75
CA PHE A 90 3.95 11.91 6.58
C PHE A 90 3.53 13.36 6.56
N TYR A 91 2.26 13.66 6.78
CA TYR A 91 1.73 15.03 6.73
C TYR A 91 2.49 16.04 7.61
N PRO A 92 2.85 15.74 8.87
CA PRO A 92 3.57 16.71 9.71
C PRO A 92 4.95 17.06 9.16
N PHE A 93 5.58 16.12 8.45
CA PHE A 93 6.89 16.31 7.84
C PHE A 93 6.78 17.03 6.49
N TYR A 94 5.84 16.61 5.65
CA TYR A 94 5.64 17.25 4.34
C TYR A 94 5.12 18.68 4.43
N LYS A 95 4.43 19.03 5.51
CA LYS A 95 3.88 20.38 5.72
C LYS A 95 4.79 21.29 6.53
N GLU A 96 6.03 20.87 6.82
CA GLU A 96 6.97 21.61 7.68
C GLU A 96 7.26 23.01 7.14
N ASP A 97 7.34 23.19 5.82
CA ASP A 97 7.57 24.48 5.16
C ASP A 97 6.29 25.27 4.84
N GLY A 98 5.12 24.78 5.29
CA GLY A 98 3.82 25.39 5.04
C GLY A 98 3.21 25.06 3.67
N THR A 99 3.90 24.32 2.80
CA THR A 99 3.38 23.78 1.53
C THR A 99 3.57 22.26 1.46
N ILE A 100 3.06 21.61 0.42
CA ILE A 100 3.38 20.20 0.14
C ILE A 100 3.76 20.17 -1.33
N ASN A 101 4.98 19.73 -1.62
CA ASN A 101 5.48 19.59 -2.96
C ASN A 101 4.92 18.32 -3.61
N SER A 102 4.73 18.36 -4.93
CA SER A 102 4.43 17.20 -5.78
C SER A 102 5.34 16.00 -5.49
N PHE A 103 6.65 16.19 -5.25
CA PHE A 103 7.56 15.07 -4.94
C PHE A 103 7.28 14.40 -3.59
N GLU A 104 6.78 15.16 -2.61
CA GLU A 104 6.40 14.63 -1.30
C GLU A 104 5.08 13.87 -1.41
N ALA A 105 4.12 14.45 -2.14
CA ALA A 105 2.85 13.81 -2.43
C ALA A 105 3.06 12.49 -3.19
N THR A 106 3.88 12.47 -4.25
CA THR A 106 4.14 11.24 -5.03
C THR A 106 4.92 10.20 -4.23
N ALA A 107 5.85 10.60 -3.35
CA ALA A 107 6.56 9.67 -2.48
C ALA A 107 5.61 8.81 -1.64
N PHE A 108 4.47 9.35 -1.20
CA PHE A 108 3.44 8.60 -0.51
C PHE A 108 2.39 7.96 -1.45
N LEU A 109 1.89 8.71 -2.43
CA LEU A 109 0.77 8.29 -3.27
C LEU A 109 1.12 7.14 -4.21
N VAL A 110 2.35 7.07 -4.72
CA VAL A 110 2.79 6.00 -5.63
C VAL A 110 2.72 4.62 -4.97
N PRO A 111 3.37 4.37 -3.82
CA PRO A 111 3.24 3.06 -3.16
C PRO A 111 1.82 2.80 -2.65
N TYR A 112 1.09 3.83 -2.20
CA TYR A 112 -0.31 3.70 -1.79
C TYR A 112 -1.19 3.18 -2.94
N ALA A 113 -1.13 3.83 -4.11
CA ALA A 113 -1.90 3.43 -5.28
C ALA A 113 -1.50 2.03 -5.77
N GLY A 114 -0.20 1.75 -5.82
CA GLY A 114 0.32 0.43 -6.21
C GLY A 114 -0.22 -0.70 -5.33
N CYS A 115 -0.16 -0.54 -4.01
CA CYS A 115 -0.76 -1.48 -3.07
C CYS A 115 -2.27 -1.60 -3.27
N LEU A 116 -2.97 -0.46 -3.37
CA LEU A 116 -4.43 -0.42 -3.49
C LEU A 116 -4.94 -1.15 -4.74
N PHE A 117 -4.32 -0.92 -5.90
CA PHE A 117 -4.65 -1.64 -7.13
C PHE A 117 -4.47 -3.16 -6.96
N PHE A 118 -3.34 -3.56 -6.37
CA PHE A 118 -3.04 -4.97 -6.16
C PHE A 118 -4.00 -5.63 -5.17
N GLU A 119 -4.32 -4.96 -4.05
CA GLU A 119 -5.31 -5.45 -3.09
C GLU A 119 -6.71 -5.53 -3.71
N THR A 120 -7.11 -4.55 -4.52
CA THR A 120 -8.40 -4.56 -5.22
C THR A 120 -8.51 -5.78 -6.14
N PHE A 121 -7.45 -6.09 -6.89
CA PHE A 121 -7.40 -7.30 -7.72
C PHE A 121 -7.58 -8.59 -6.92
N TYR A 122 -6.94 -8.68 -5.74
CA TYR A 122 -7.10 -9.83 -4.86
C TYR A 122 -8.46 -9.88 -4.15
N LEU A 123 -9.04 -8.74 -3.80
CA LEU A 123 -10.39 -8.65 -3.27
C LEU A 123 -11.39 -9.20 -4.29
N ILE A 124 -11.31 -8.79 -5.56
CA ILE A 124 -12.17 -9.31 -6.64
C ILE A 124 -12.07 -10.84 -6.70
N LYS A 125 -10.85 -11.39 -6.60
CA LYS A 125 -10.64 -12.85 -6.55
C LYS A 125 -11.20 -13.53 -5.30
N LEU A 126 -11.27 -12.81 -4.16
CA LEU A 126 -11.87 -13.33 -2.94
C LEU A 126 -13.40 -13.29 -2.97
N LEU A 127 -13.98 -12.31 -3.67
CA LEU A 127 -15.44 -12.17 -3.85
C LEU A 127 -16.01 -13.15 -4.88
N ASN A 128 -15.23 -13.47 -5.92
CA ASN A 128 -15.64 -14.37 -7.01
C ASN A 128 -15.27 -15.85 -6.75
N LYS A 129 -14.93 -16.21 -5.51
CA LYS A 129 -14.56 -17.57 -5.10
C LYS A 129 -15.43 -18.05 -3.97
#